data_AF-A0AAJ1TR55-F1
#
_entry.id   AF-A0AAJ1TR55-F1
#
_cell.length_a   1.000
_cell.length_b   1.000
_cell.length_c   1.000
_cell.angle_alpha   90.00
_cell.angle_beta   90.00
_cell.angle_gamma   90.00
#
_symmetry.space_group_name_H-M   'P 1'
#
loop_
_entity.id
_entity.type
_entity.pdbx_description
1 polymer ?
#
loop_
_entity_poly.entity_id
_entity_poly.type
_entity_poly.pdbx_seq_one_letter_code
_entity_poly.pdbx_strand_id
1 'polypeptide(L)'
;MSLGHALRRIVEEYPLARLDPPAGHPLAAVIRRGAPDELRAALESEEGSFLVKGSPGRGSHWAAVPWLAVFDPAITTSATRGYYLVYLFPADREVVHLSLAQGTVAAIRAHGPNAEAYLRSSGDALRSRLSDFAGRLPNKSITLGSAGELPEGYEAAHILGLTYDLDALGDERRLRADLSVGVAAYRALKARGGLTVSTGHVEAIK
;
A
#
# COMPACT_ATOMS: atom_id res chain seq x y z
N MET A 1 -0.09 -15.47 -15.82
CA MET A 1 -0.56 -15.79 -14.45
C MET A 1 -1.74 -14.85 -14.21
N SER A 2 -2.38 -14.79 -13.05
CA SER A 2 -3.39 -13.77 -12.77
C SER A 2 -2.97 -12.95 -11.55
N LEU A 3 -3.63 -11.82 -11.28
CA LEU A 3 -3.27 -10.99 -10.13
C LEU A 3 -3.49 -11.77 -8.82
N GLY A 4 -4.66 -12.39 -8.65
CA GLY A 4 -4.99 -13.20 -7.49
C GLY A 4 -4.04 -14.38 -7.31
N HIS A 5 -3.66 -15.07 -8.38
CA HIS A 5 -2.65 -16.13 -8.32
C HIS A 5 -1.30 -15.59 -7.84
N ALA A 6 -0.85 -14.44 -8.37
CA ALA A 6 0.41 -13.83 -7.94
C ALA A 6 0.37 -13.40 -6.46
N LEU A 7 -0.74 -12.80 -6.01
CA LEU A 7 -0.93 -12.40 -4.61
C LEU A 7 -0.96 -13.62 -3.68
N ARG A 8 -1.69 -14.68 -4.05
CA ARG A 8 -1.78 -15.92 -3.26
C ARG A 8 -0.42 -16.58 -3.10
N ARG A 9 0.35 -16.71 -4.19
CA ARG A 9 1.71 -17.24 -4.13
C ARG A 9 2.61 -16.48 -3.17
N ILE A 10 2.49 -15.15 -3.11
CA ILE A 10 3.26 -14.35 -2.16
C ILE A 10 2.86 -14.70 -0.72
N VAL A 11 1.57 -14.69 -0.39
CA VAL A 11 1.12 -15.00 0.98
C VAL A 11 1.53 -16.41 1.42
N GLU A 12 1.34 -17.41 0.56
CA GLU A 12 1.56 -18.82 0.90
C GLU A 12 3.06 -19.17 0.98
N GLU A 13 3.88 -18.64 0.06
CA GLU A 13 5.29 -19.04 -0.04
C GLU A 13 6.21 -18.17 0.85
N TYR A 14 5.85 -16.93 1.17
CA TYR A 14 6.75 -15.99 1.87
C TYR A 14 7.22 -16.44 3.26
N PRO A 15 6.37 -17.05 4.12
CA PRO A 15 6.78 -17.47 5.47
C PRO A 15 7.98 -18.43 5.46
N LEU A 16 8.06 -19.31 4.45
CA LEU A 16 9.17 -20.25 4.28
C LEU A 16 10.29 -19.68 3.42
N ALA A 17 9.96 -18.98 2.33
CA ALA A 17 10.97 -18.40 1.42
C ALA A 17 11.92 -17.44 2.13
N ARG A 18 11.46 -16.74 3.18
CA ARG A 18 12.29 -15.81 3.95
C ARG A 18 13.39 -16.47 4.79
N LEU A 19 13.40 -17.81 4.89
CA LEU A 19 14.44 -18.59 5.54
C LEU A 19 15.66 -18.80 4.63
N ASP A 20 15.52 -18.60 3.32
CA ASP A 20 16.60 -18.69 2.34
C ASP A 20 17.10 -17.29 1.91
N PRO A 21 18.28 -17.16 1.29
CA PRO A 21 18.71 -15.87 0.73
C PRO A 21 17.77 -15.36 -0.37
N PRO A 22 17.38 -14.06 -0.38
CA PRO A 22 16.48 -13.49 -1.41
C PRO A 22 17.12 -13.34 -2.79
N ALA A 23 18.43 -13.52 -2.90
CA ALA A 23 19.16 -13.45 -4.16
C ALA A 23 18.94 -14.75 -4.95
N GLY A 24 18.39 -14.64 -6.16
CA GLY A 24 18.08 -15.82 -6.99
C GLY A 24 16.82 -16.59 -6.58
N HIS A 25 16.21 -16.30 -5.42
CA HIS A 25 15.01 -17.02 -4.97
C HIS A 25 13.81 -16.82 -5.91
N PRO A 26 13.09 -17.89 -6.32
CA PRO A 26 11.95 -17.81 -7.24
C PRO A 26 10.86 -16.84 -6.78
N LEU A 27 10.45 -16.91 -5.50
CA LEU A 27 9.46 -15.99 -4.95
C LEU A 27 9.91 -14.52 -4.99
N ALA A 28 11.20 -14.26 -4.78
CA ALA A 28 11.72 -12.90 -4.87
C ALA A 28 11.64 -12.36 -6.32
N ALA A 29 11.77 -13.23 -7.33
CA ALA A 29 11.53 -12.87 -8.73
C ALA A 29 10.04 -12.62 -9.03
N VAL A 30 9.13 -13.40 -8.43
CA VAL A 30 7.68 -13.15 -8.50
C VAL A 30 7.37 -11.76 -7.94
N ILE A 31 7.85 -11.43 -6.73
CA ILE A 31 7.57 -10.12 -6.11
C ILE A 31 8.20 -8.96 -6.91
N ARG A 32 9.41 -9.13 -7.45
CA ARG A 32 10.10 -8.05 -8.18
C ARG A 32 9.59 -7.82 -9.60
N ARG A 33 9.06 -8.85 -10.26
CA ARG A 33 8.70 -8.80 -11.70
C ARG A 33 7.32 -9.37 -11.98
N GLY A 34 7.09 -10.65 -11.64
CA GLY A 34 5.84 -11.34 -11.99
C GLY A 34 4.57 -10.66 -11.46
N ALA A 35 4.49 -10.42 -10.15
CA ALA A 35 3.33 -9.76 -9.55
C ALA A 35 3.17 -8.30 -10.03
N PRO A 36 4.25 -7.50 -10.20
CA PRO A 36 4.16 -6.22 -10.91
C PRO A 36 3.61 -6.29 -12.33
N ASP A 37 3.96 -7.31 -13.11
CA ASP A 37 3.45 -7.47 -14.48
C ASP A 37 1.93 -7.75 -14.48
N GLU A 38 1.48 -8.65 -13.60
CA GLU A 38 0.04 -8.96 -13.44
C GLU A 38 -0.75 -7.75 -12.92
N LEU A 39 -0.18 -6.97 -12.01
CA LEU A 39 -0.81 -5.75 -11.52
C LEU A 39 -0.87 -4.66 -12.60
N ARG A 40 0.13 -4.55 -13.49
CA ARG A 40 0.03 -3.65 -14.66
C ARG A 40 -1.09 -4.08 -15.59
N ALA A 41 -1.20 -5.38 -15.90
CA ALA A 41 -2.29 -5.92 -16.71
C ALA A 41 -3.67 -5.68 -16.06
N ALA A 42 -3.75 -5.70 -14.73
CA ALA A 42 -4.98 -5.36 -14.01
C ALA A 42 -5.36 -3.87 -14.07
N LEU A 43 -4.39 -3.00 -14.36
CA LEU A 43 -4.55 -1.54 -14.47
C LEU A 43 -4.71 -1.06 -15.93
N GLU A 44 -4.66 -1.93 -16.94
CA GLU A 44 -4.74 -1.51 -18.36
C GLU A 44 -6.04 -0.78 -18.71
N SER A 45 -7.14 -1.08 -18.00
CA SER A 45 -8.42 -0.38 -18.17
C SER A 45 -8.50 0.95 -17.40
N GLU A 46 -7.50 1.28 -16.60
CA GLU A 46 -7.45 2.50 -15.80
C GLU A 46 -6.75 3.64 -16.55
N GLU A 47 -7.33 4.84 -16.50
CA GLU A 47 -6.74 6.00 -17.18
C GLU A 47 -5.45 6.52 -16.53
N GLY A 48 -4.41 6.74 -17.33
CA GLY A 48 -3.16 7.37 -16.89
C GLY A 48 -2.01 6.39 -16.66
N SER A 49 -0.83 6.96 -16.37
CA SER A 49 0.41 6.19 -16.31
C SER A 49 0.80 5.91 -14.86
N PHE A 50 0.59 4.67 -14.40
CA PHE A 50 1.06 4.22 -13.10
C PHE A 50 2.42 3.52 -13.18
N LEU A 51 3.28 3.81 -12.20
CA LEU A 51 4.50 3.06 -11.98
C LEU A 51 4.23 1.94 -10.97
N VAL A 52 4.31 0.69 -11.43
CA VAL A 52 4.12 -0.49 -10.58
C VAL A 52 5.46 -1.10 -10.19
N LYS A 53 5.65 -1.35 -8.89
CA LYS A 53 6.85 -2.00 -8.34
C LYS A 53 6.46 -2.97 -7.23
N GLY A 54 7.22 -4.05 -7.08
CA GLY A 54 7.15 -4.90 -5.89
C GLY A 54 8.53 -5.06 -5.26
N SER A 55 8.54 -5.28 -3.95
CA SER A 55 9.77 -5.42 -3.17
C SER A 55 9.65 -6.54 -2.15
N PRO A 56 10.48 -7.59 -2.26
CA PRO A 56 10.61 -8.60 -1.23
C PRO A 56 11.53 -8.16 -0.08
N GLY A 57 12.14 -6.97 -0.16
CA GLY A 57 13.25 -6.55 0.70
C GLY A 57 14.39 -5.92 -0.12
N ARG A 58 15.41 -5.41 0.57
CA ARG A 58 16.56 -4.72 -0.03
C ARG A 58 17.86 -5.44 0.28
N GLY A 59 18.76 -5.48 -0.71
CA GLY A 59 20.06 -6.14 -0.58
C GLY A 59 19.89 -7.64 -0.33
N SER A 60 20.61 -8.15 0.65
CA SER A 60 20.62 -9.56 1.06
C SER A 60 19.49 -9.95 2.03
N HIS A 61 18.58 -9.04 2.37
CA HIS A 61 17.55 -9.27 3.39
C HIS A 61 16.15 -9.22 2.81
N TRP A 62 15.30 -10.16 3.24
CA TRP A 62 13.86 -10.08 3.08
C TRP A 62 13.28 -8.95 3.94
N ALA A 63 12.19 -8.33 3.48
CA ALA A 63 11.43 -7.38 4.28
C ALA A 63 10.63 -8.13 5.35
N ALA A 64 10.42 -7.50 6.50
CA ALA A 64 9.43 -8.01 7.46
C ALA A 64 8.02 -8.06 6.84
N VAL A 65 7.70 -7.10 5.97
CA VAL A 65 6.46 -7.05 5.20
C VAL A 65 6.82 -6.74 3.74
N PRO A 66 6.84 -7.73 2.83
CA PRO A 66 6.99 -7.47 1.40
C PRO A 66 5.77 -6.69 0.89
N TRP A 67 5.90 -6.09 -0.28
CA TRP A 67 4.84 -5.27 -0.83
C TRP A 67 4.83 -5.21 -2.35
N LEU A 68 3.68 -4.84 -2.90
CA LEU A 68 3.43 -4.59 -4.32
C LEU A 68 2.61 -3.30 -4.46
N ALA A 69 3.19 -2.26 -5.06
CA ALA A 69 2.67 -0.90 -5.03
C ALA A 69 2.40 -0.32 -6.42
N VAL A 70 1.39 0.55 -6.48
CA VAL A 70 1.00 1.38 -7.62
C VAL A 70 1.29 2.84 -7.25
N PHE A 71 2.15 3.49 -8.03
CA PHE A 71 2.51 4.89 -7.83
C PHE A 71 1.99 5.75 -8.98
N ASP A 72 1.33 6.86 -8.66
CA ASP A 72 1.14 7.96 -9.62
C ASP A 72 2.41 8.83 -9.60
N PRO A 73 3.19 8.91 -10.71
CA PRO A 73 4.45 9.65 -10.76
C PRO A 73 4.31 11.15 -10.46
N ALA A 74 3.12 11.74 -10.59
CA ALA A 74 2.86 13.13 -10.19
C ALA A 74 2.79 13.30 -8.67
N ILE A 75 2.62 12.21 -7.91
CA ILE A 75 2.58 12.20 -6.44
C ILE A 75 3.88 11.63 -5.90
N THR A 76 4.28 10.44 -6.35
CA THR A 76 5.49 9.75 -5.90
C THR A 76 5.93 8.68 -6.89
N THR A 77 7.19 8.25 -6.79
CA THR A 77 7.74 7.13 -7.58
C THR A 77 8.32 6.02 -6.70
N SER A 78 8.13 6.13 -5.38
CA SER A 78 8.60 5.17 -4.38
C SER A 78 7.69 5.12 -3.15
N ALA A 79 7.82 4.04 -2.38
CA ALA A 79 7.14 3.85 -1.10
C ALA A 79 7.68 4.75 0.04
N THR A 80 8.67 5.60 -0.23
CA THR A 80 9.37 6.39 0.80
C THR A 80 8.59 7.62 1.23
N ARG A 81 7.85 8.26 0.32
CA ARG A 81 7.19 9.56 0.51
C ARG A 81 5.86 9.63 -0.24
N GLY A 82 5.10 10.69 0.03
CA GLY A 82 3.81 10.91 -0.62
C GLY A 82 2.76 9.90 -0.11
N TYR A 83 1.80 9.58 -0.95
CA TYR A 83 0.81 8.54 -0.70
C TYR A 83 0.60 7.73 -1.98
N TYR A 84 0.19 6.48 -1.83
CA TYR A 84 0.17 5.48 -2.88
C TYR A 84 -0.71 4.29 -2.51
N LEU A 85 -1.10 3.52 -3.51
CA LEU A 85 -1.86 2.29 -3.33
C LEU A 85 -0.89 1.11 -3.25
N VAL A 86 -1.06 0.21 -2.28
CA VAL A 86 -0.13 -0.89 -2.03
C VAL A 86 -0.84 -2.14 -1.52
N TYR A 87 -0.43 -3.30 -2.03
CA TYR A 87 -0.67 -4.59 -1.41
C TYR A 87 0.44 -4.88 -0.40
N LEU A 88 0.06 -5.15 0.85
CA LEU A 88 0.96 -5.53 1.95
C LEU A 88 0.68 -6.98 2.34
N PHE A 89 1.74 -7.76 2.54
CA PHE A 89 1.64 -9.18 2.88
C PHE A 89 2.27 -9.43 4.25
N PRO A 90 1.49 -9.56 5.32
CA PRO A 90 1.98 -10.00 6.63
C PRO A 90 2.75 -11.32 6.51
N ALA A 91 3.97 -11.40 7.03
CA ALA A 91 4.81 -12.58 6.83
C ALA A 91 4.33 -13.85 7.58
N ASP A 92 3.48 -13.68 8.59
CA ASP A 92 3.01 -14.78 9.47
C ASP A 92 1.47 -14.86 9.51
N ARG A 93 0.77 -14.30 8.51
CA ARG A 93 -0.69 -14.36 8.39
C ARG A 93 -1.11 -14.59 6.95
N GLU A 94 -2.15 -15.39 6.76
CA GLU A 94 -2.68 -15.72 5.44
C GLU A 94 -3.68 -14.68 4.92
N VAL A 95 -3.25 -13.41 4.90
CA VAL A 95 -4.06 -12.28 4.41
C VAL A 95 -3.27 -11.35 3.52
N VAL A 96 -3.96 -10.59 2.67
CA VAL A 96 -3.39 -9.47 1.90
C VAL A 96 -4.16 -8.20 2.21
N HIS A 97 -3.46 -7.11 2.49
CA HIS A 97 -4.10 -5.80 2.63
C HIS A 97 -3.91 -4.98 1.36
N LEU A 98 -4.99 -4.54 0.73
CA LEU A 98 -4.95 -3.43 -0.22
C LEU A 98 -5.12 -2.14 0.56
N SER A 99 -4.10 -1.30 0.53
CA SER A 99 -4.00 -0.12 1.38
C SER A 99 -3.71 1.11 0.53
N LEU A 100 -4.55 2.14 0.64
CA LEU A 100 -4.11 3.50 0.36
C LEU A 100 -3.28 3.95 1.57
N ALA A 101 -1.97 4.11 1.38
CA ALA A 101 -1.02 4.40 2.45
C ALA A 101 -0.23 5.67 2.16
N GLN A 102 0.35 6.25 3.21
CA GLN A 102 1.29 7.36 3.12
C GLN A 102 2.73 6.92 3.42
N GLY A 103 3.72 7.73 3.03
CA GLY A 103 5.14 7.36 3.11
C GLY A 103 5.70 7.32 4.52
N THR A 104 5.75 6.12 5.11
CA THR A 104 6.28 5.86 6.46
C THR A 104 7.72 6.33 6.67
N VAL A 105 8.62 6.06 5.72
CA VAL A 105 10.05 6.40 5.86
C VAL A 105 10.26 7.92 5.93
N ALA A 106 9.52 8.70 5.13
CA ALA A 106 9.58 10.15 5.20
C ALA A 106 9.05 10.68 6.54
N ALA A 107 7.96 10.10 7.06
CA ALA A 107 7.41 10.47 8.36
C ALA A 107 8.38 10.17 9.51
N ILE A 108 9.01 8.98 9.51
CA ILE A 108 10.06 8.62 10.49
C ILE A 108 11.19 9.64 10.46
N ARG A 109 11.69 10.00 9.28
CA ARG A 109 12.77 10.99 9.14
C ARG A 109 12.38 12.38 9.62
N ALA A 110 11.11 12.79 9.43
CA ALA A 110 10.64 14.13 9.77
C ALA A 110 10.20 14.26 11.24
N HIS A 111 9.65 13.20 11.84
CA HIS A 111 8.98 13.25 13.14
C HIS A 111 9.62 12.33 14.20
N GLY A 112 10.56 11.45 13.80
CA GLY A 112 11.25 10.54 14.71
C GLY A 112 10.26 9.70 15.53
N PRO A 113 10.38 9.68 16.87
CA PRO A 113 9.46 8.96 17.76
C PRO A 113 7.98 9.36 17.61
N ASN A 114 7.68 10.54 17.09
CA ASN A 114 6.31 11.02 16.88
C ASN A 114 5.73 10.63 15.52
N ALA A 115 6.47 9.90 14.68
CA ALA A 115 6.04 9.54 13.34
C ALA A 115 4.74 8.75 13.31
N GLU A 116 4.56 7.81 14.25
CA GLU A 116 3.30 7.06 14.35
C GLU A 116 2.10 7.97 14.61
N ALA A 117 2.18 8.82 15.64
CA ALA A 117 1.10 9.74 15.98
C ALA A 117 0.79 10.71 14.82
N TYR A 118 1.82 11.21 14.16
CA TYR A 118 1.68 12.03 12.95
C TYR A 118 0.97 11.27 11.83
N LEU A 119 1.41 10.05 11.50
CA LEU A 119 0.83 9.23 10.44
C LEU A 119 -0.65 8.94 10.69
N ARG A 120 -1.03 8.61 11.93
CA ARG A 120 -2.43 8.34 12.31
C ARG A 120 -3.30 9.59 12.16
N SER A 121 -2.85 10.73 12.69
CA SER A 121 -3.54 12.03 12.58
C SER A 121 -3.69 12.48 11.11
N SER A 122 -2.61 12.36 10.33
CA SER A 122 -2.63 12.61 8.89
C SER A 122 -3.62 11.66 8.18
N GLY A 123 -3.63 10.37 8.54
CA GLY A 123 -4.55 9.37 8.01
C GLY A 123 -6.02 9.73 8.27
N ASP A 124 -6.36 10.22 9.47
CA ASP A 124 -7.70 10.73 9.78
C ASP A 124 -8.09 11.92 8.90
N ALA A 125 -7.18 12.88 8.74
CA ALA A 125 -7.41 14.04 7.89
C ALA A 125 -7.62 13.65 6.42
N LEU A 126 -6.84 12.70 5.89
CA LEU A 126 -6.97 12.21 4.51
C LEU A 126 -8.25 11.38 4.33
N ARG A 127 -8.64 10.56 5.32
CA ARG A 127 -9.90 9.82 5.31
C ARG A 127 -11.11 10.74 5.24
N SER A 128 -11.09 11.89 5.92
CA SER A 128 -12.21 12.84 5.85
C SER A 128 -12.45 13.37 4.43
N ARG A 129 -11.39 13.48 3.62
CA ARG A 129 -11.47 13.85 2.20
C ARG A 129 -11.95 12.72 1.30
N LEU A 130 -12.13 11.51 1.83
CA LEU A 130 -12.50 10.29 1.10
C LEU A 130 -13.73 9.61 1.70
N SER A 131 -14.61 10.39 2.34
CA SER A 131 -15.80 9.86 3.02
C SER A 131 -16.75 9.10 2.08
N ASP A 132 -16.80 9.47 0.81
CA ASP A 132 -17.52 8.80 -0.28
C ASP A 132 -16.98 7.40 -0.62
N PHE A 133 -15.73 7.08 -0.26
CA PHE A 133 -15.13 5.76 -0.45
C PHE A 133 -15.28 4.84 0.76
N ALA A 134 -15.72 5.35 1.92
CA ALA A 134 -15.74 4.60 3.18
C ALA A 134 -16.61 3.33 3.15
N GLY A 135 -17.66 3.29 2.32
CA GLY A 135 -18.49 2.09 2.14
C GLY A 135 -17.84 1.00 1.29
N ARG A 136 -16.85 1.35 0.46
CA ARG A 136 -16.16 0.41 -0.46
C ARG A 136 -14.75 0.05 -0.01
N LEU A 137 -14.12 0.91 0.78
CA LEU A 137 -12.79 0.71 1.38
C LEU A 137 -12.91 0.97 2.90
N PRO A 138 -13.62 0.10 3.64
CA PRO A 138 -14.06 0.38 5.00
C PRO A 138 -12.95 0.27 6.06
N ASN A 139 -11.86 -0.44 5.76
CA ASN A 139 -10.82 -0.68 6.75
C ASN A 139 -10.08 0.63 7.00
N LYS A 140 -10.03 1.06 8.26
CA LYS A 140 -9.29 2.26 8.73
C LYS A 140 -8.01 1.88 9.48
N SER A 141 -7.82 0.59 9.73
CA SER A 141 -6.65 0.00 10.35
C SER A 141 -6.39 -1.37 9.73
N ILE A 142 -5.14 -1.81 9.80
CA ILE A 142 -4.67 -3.13 9.38
C ILE A 142 -3.72 -3.68 10.46
N THR A 143 -3.48 -4.98 10.44
CA THR A 143 -2.54 -5.63 11.37
C THR A 143 -1.60 -6.54 10.59
N LEU A 144 -0.34 -6.14 10.54
CA LEU A 144 0.75 -6.84 9.87
C LEU A 144 1.43 -7.85 10.80
N GLY A 145 1.31 -7.66 12.12
CA GLY A 145 1.72 -8.66 13.11
C GLY A 145 3.24 -8.89 13.23
N SER A 146 4.06 -8.13 12.51
CA SER A 146 5.51 -8.09 12.68
C SER A 146 5.90 -6.89 13.53
N ALA A 147 6.80 -7.07 14.49
CA ALA A 147 7.32 -5.97 15.30
C ALA A 147 8.39 -5.16 14.54
N GLY A 148 8.50 -3.88 14.88
CA GLY A 148 9.56 -3.00 14.41
C GLY A 148 9.05 -1.75 13.67
N GLU A 149 9.95 -0.79 13.52
CA GLU A 149 9.63 0.58 13.07
C GLU A 149 8.91 0.63 11.71
N LEU A 150 9.30 -0.22 10.75
CA LEU A 150 8.66 -0.23 9.42
C LEU A 150 7.29 -0.92 9.42
N PRO A 151 7.12 -2.17 9.92
CA PRO A 151 5.80 -2.78 10.05
C PRO A 151 4.79 -1.92 10.84
N GLU A 152 5.15 -1.46 12.03
CA GLU A 152 4.28 -0.61 12.87
C GLU A 152 3.98 0.71 12.16
N GLY A 153 4.99 1.30 11.50
CA GLY A 153 4.83 2.50 10.70
C GLY A 153 3.96 2.29 9.45
N TYR A 154 3.88 1.09 8.87
CA TYR A 154 2.95 0.77 7.77
C TYR A 154 1.51 0.68 8.27
N GLU A 155 1.28 0.08 9.44
CA GLU A 155 -0.02 0.07 10.09
C GLU A 155 -0.50 1.49 10.41
N ALA A 156 0.40 2.33 10.93
CA ALA A 156 0.11 3.74 11.23
C ALA A 156 -0.13 4.58 9.96
N ALA A 157 0.56 4.26 8.87
CA ALA A 157 0.45 4.95 7.59
C ALA A 157 -0.80 4.58 6.77
N HIS A 158 -1.50 3.52 7.15
CA HIS A 158 -2.72 3.09 6.48
C HIS A 158 -3.81 4.16 6.59
N ILE A 159 -4.31 4.61 5.44
CA ILE A 159 -5.39 5.60 5.36
C ILE A 159 -6.72 4.86 5.31
N LEU A 160 -6.94 4.06 4.26
CA LEU A 160 -8.12 3.23 4.12
C LEU A 160 -7.89 2.10 3.10
N GLY A 161 -8.70 1.05 3.14
CA GLY A 161 -8.52 -0.07 2.22
C GLY A 161 -9.38 -1.30 2.49
N LEU A 162 -8.84 -2.46 2.11
CA LEU A 162 -9.47 -3.78 2.16
C LEU A 162 -8.49 -4.84 2.65
N THR A 163 -9.03 -5.96 3.13
CA THR A 163 -8.28 -7.17 3.50
C THR A 163 -8.87 -8.36 2.76
N TYR A 164 -8.02 -9.19 2.19
CA TYR A 164 -8.38 -10.44 1.52
C TYR A 164 -7.80 -11.61 2.29
N ASP A 165 -8.61 -12.63 2.53
CA ASP A 165 -8.14 -13.98 2.88
C ASP A 165 -7.79 -14.77 1.60
N LEU A 166 -7.27 -15.99 1.76
CA LEU A 166 -6.86 -16.83 0.63
C LEU A 166 -8.00 -17.18 -0.34
N ASP A 167 -9.24 -17.26 0.15
CA ASP A 167 -10.42 -17.58 -0.67
C ASP A 167 -10.78 -16.38 -1.56
N ALA A 168 -10.76 -15.17 -1.01
CA ALA A 168 -11.02 -13.94 -1.75
C ALA A 168 -9.99 -13.69 -2.88
N LEU A 169 -8.76 -14.21 -2.75
CA LEU A 169 -7.75 -14.13 -3.81
C LEU A 169 -8.08 -14.97 -5.05
N GLY A 170 -9.05 -15.90 -4.97
CA GLY A 170 -9.54 -16.65 -6.13
C GLY A 170 -10.52 -15.87 -7.02
N ASP A 171 -11.08 -14.76 -6.55
CA ASP A 171 -12.06 -13.96 -7.30
C ASP A 171 -11.39 -12.79 -8.03
N GLU A 172 -10.86 -13.06 -9.23
CA GLU A 172 -10.22 -12.05 -10.09
C GLU A 172 -11.12 -10.86 -10.42
N ARG A 173 -12.44 -11.08 -10.54
CA ARG A 173 -13.37 -9.98 -10.86
C ARG A 173 -13.49 -9.04 -9.68
N ARG A 174 -13.61 -9.58 -8.46
CA ARG A 174 -13.60 -8.80 -7.23
C ARG A 174 -12.28 -8.04 -7.08
N LEU A 175 -11.13 -8.69 -7.24
CA LEU A 175 -9.82 -8.05 -7.10
C LEU A 175 -9.65 -6.86 -8.07
N ARG A 176 -10.09 -7.00 -9.32
CA ARG A 176 -10.05 -5.91 -10.31
C ARG A 176 -11.03 -4.78 -9.96
N ALA A 177 -12.24 -5.10 -9.54
CA ALA A 177 -13.22 -4.10 -9.12
C ALA A 177 -12.74 -3.31 -7.90
N ASP A 178 -12.18 -3.99 -6.90
CA ASP A 178 -11.66 -3.37 -5.69
C ASP A 178 -10.38 -2.56 -5.96
N LEU A 179 -9.50 -3.03 -6.86
CA LEU A 179 -8.37 -2.25 -7.35
C LEU A 179 -8.82 -0.95 -8.04
N SER A 180 -9.84 -1.01 -8.89
CA SER A 180 -10.41 0.16 -9.57
C SER A 180 -10.96 1.18 -8.57
N VAL A 181 -11.65 0.71 -7.52
CA VAL A 181 -12.08 1.58 -6.40
C VAL A 181 -10.89 2.20 -5.68
N GLY A 182 -9.83 1.43 -5.41
CA GLY A 182 -8.59 1.93 -4.81
C GLY A 182 -7.93 3.02 -5.65
N VAL A 183 -7.88 2.83 -6.97
CA VAL A 183 -7.36 3.81 -7.94
C VAL A 183 -8.24 5.07 -7.96
N ALA A 184 -9.56 4.91 -7.97
CA ALA A 184 -10.50 6.02 -7.91
C ALA A 184 -10.32 6.85 -6.63
N ALA A 185 -10.18 6.20 -5.46
CA ALA A 185 -9.89 6.86 -4.19
C ALA A 185 -8.54 7.59 -4.23
N TYR A 186 -7.51 6.98 -4.82
CA TYR A 186 -6.18 7.58 -4.96
C TYR A 186 -6.21 8.84 -5.83
N ARG A 187 -6.91 8.81 -6.98
CA ARG A 187 -7.14 9.99 -7.84
C ARG A 187 -7.98 11.06 -7.15
N ALA A 188 -9.04 10.67 -6.45
CA ALA A 188 -9.90 11.60 -5.71
C ALA A 188 -9.10 12.33 -4.64
N LEU A 189 -8.23 11.62 -3.90
CA LEU A 189 -7.37 12.22 -2.89
C LEU A 189 -6.44 13.27 -3.51
N LYS A 190 -5.85 12.97 -4.68
CA LYS A 190 -5.05 13.92 -5.47
C LYS A 190 -5.83 15.17 -5.85
N ALA A 191 -7.03 15.00 -6.41
CA ALA A 191 -7.89 16.11 -6.80
C ALA A 191 -8.34 16.97 -5.59
N ARG A 192 -8.42 16.35 -4.40
CA ARG A 192 -8.82 16.98 -3.13
C ARG A 192 -7.62 17.49 -2.31
N GLY A 193 -6.48 17.74 -2.97
CA GLY A 193 -5.28 18.36 -2.39
C GLY A 193 -4.28 17.41 -1.73
N GLY A 194 -4.59 16.11 -1.60
CA GLY A 194 -3.66 15.12 -1.05
C GLY A 194 -3.13 15.50 0.33
N LEU A 195 -1.80 15.53 0.48
CA LEU A 195 -1.11 15.87 1.74
C LEU A 195 -1.05 17.38 2.04
N THR A 196 -1.62 18.27 1.21
CA THR A 196 -1.62 19.70 1.52
C THR A 196 -2.42 19.95 2.78
N VAL A 197 -1.84 20.65 3.75
CA VAL A 197 -2.59 21.14 4.92
C VAL A 197 -3.53 22.22 4.42
N SER A 198 -4.82 22.13 4.73
CA SER A 198 -5.76 23.24 4.51
C SER A 198 -5.35 24.36 5.47
N THR A 199 -4.51 25.29 5.01
CA THR A 199 -4.24 26.52 5.75
C THR A 199 -5.54 27.30 5.76
N GLY A 200 -6.27 27.24 6.88
CA GLY A 200 -7.38 28.15 7.11
C GLY A 200 -6.89 29.57 6.91
N HIS A 201 -7.59 30.32 6.06
CA HIS A 201 -7.41 31.76 5.91
C HIS A 201 -7.52 32.39 7.30
N VAL A 202 -6.39 32.83 7.87
CA VAL A 202 -6.41 33.86 8.89
C VAL A 202 -6.44 35.16 8.09
N GLU A 203 -7.65 35.66 7.83
CA GLU A 203 -7.80 37.05 7.41
C GLU A 203 -7.21 37.93 8.52
N ALA A 204 -6.16 38.66 8.17
CA ALA A 204 -5.66 39.75 8.98
C ALA A 204 -6.78 40.78 9.12
N ILE A 205 -7.32 40.92 10.34
CA ILE A 205 -8.19 42.03 10.70
C ILE A 205 -7.34 43.30 10.57
N LYS A 206 -7.88 44.25 9.79
CA LYS A 206 -7.32 45.59 9.53
C LYS A 206 -7.06 46.38 10.81
#